data_AF-A0A0U2YZ91-F1
#
_entry.id   AF-A0A0U2YZ91-F1
#
_cell.length_a   1.000
_cell.length_b   1.000
_cell.length_c   1.000
_cell.angle_alpha   90.00
_cell.angle_beta   90.00
_cell.angle_gamma   90.00
#
_symmetry.space_group_name_H-M   'P 1'
#
loop_
_entity.id
_entity.type
_entity.pdbx_description
1 polymer ?
#
loop_
_entity_poly.entity_id
_entity_poly.type
_entity_poly.pdbx_seq_one_letter_code
_entity_poly.pdbx_strand_id
1 'polypeptide(L)'
;LTIFGQSGGGGKVTALMSSPLAKGLFHKAIVQSGVWSDFQDQMISKRIGGAVLNELGLIPSQVDSIQKIPYEKLVAAGNKAIAKVREQLTAEGKISGTGLAAGLRLGWTPTIDGRFLTHNPGDAQALANSSNVPLIIGSTKNEFMASLRNPEMRNGDEAQVKTFLQKQWKEKTDAYIAAVRKAYPGDTRPTDLMDID
;
A
#
# COMPACT_ATOMS: atom_id res chain seq x y z
N LEU A 1 -5.91 24.96 -9.68
CA LEU A 1 -4.89 24.18 -8.95
C LEU A 1 -4.82 22.76 -9.49
N THR A 2 -3.60 22.26 -9.76
CA THR A 2 -3.33 20.84 -10.04
C THR A 2 -2.62 20.25 -8.84
N ILE A 3 -3.14 19.16 -8.26
CA ILE A 3 -2.44 18.42 -7.22
C ILE A 3 -1.71 17.23 -7.85
N PHE A 4 -0.53 16.89 -7.33
CA PHE A 4 0.23 15.76 -7.82
C PHE A 4 1.00 15.10 -6.68
N GLY A 5 1.26 13.80 -6.81
CA GLY A 5 2.00 13.07 -5.81
C GLY A 5 2.48 11.70 -6.29
N GLN A 6 3.63 11.28 -5.74
CA GLN A 6 4.25 9.98 -5.99
C GLN A 6 4.15 9.07 -4.77
N SER A 7 3.94 7.76 -4.98
CA SER A 7 3.85 6.74 -3.92
C SER A 7 2.82 7.13 -2.85
N GLY A 8 3.22 7.30 -1.58
CA GLY A 8 2.34 7.78 -0.52
C GLY A 8 1.74 9.16 -0.81
N GLY A 9 2.43 10.02 -1.57
CA GLY A 9 1.87 11.26 -2.10
C GLY A 9 0.76 11.03 -3.11
N GLY A 10 0.91 10.05 -4.00
CA GLY A 10 -0.16 9.63 -4.92
C GLY A 10 -1.35 9.02 -4.18
N GLY A 11 -1.08 8.27 -3.10
CA GLY A 11 -2.13 7.78 -2.20
C GLY A 11 -2.92 8.92 -1.53
N LYS A 12 -2.23 9.99 -1.12
CA LYS A 12 -2.88 11.22 -0.62
C LYS A 12 -3.70 11.93 -1.69
N VAL A 13 -3.22 12.00 -2.93
CA VAL A 13 -4.01 12.54 -4.07
C VAL A 13 -5.27 11.70 -4.27
N THR A 14 -5.15 10.37 -4.26
CA THR A 14 -6.29 9.45 -4.35
C THR A 14 -7.28 9.67 -3.20
N ALA A 15 -6.80 9.83 -1.96
CA ALA A 15 -7.66 10.13 -0.80
C ALA A 15 -8.39 11.46 -0.93
N LEU A 16 -7.72 12.51 -1.43
CA LEU A 16 -8.36 13.80 -1.70
C LEU A 16 -9.42 13.67 -2.80
N MET A 17 -9.15 12.91 -3.87
CA MET A 17 -10.12 12.64 -4.93
C MET A 17 -11.36 11.86 -4.46
N SER A 18 -11.19 10.98 -3.49
CA SER A 18 -12.29 10.21 -2.88
C SER A 18 -13.06 10.99 -1.82
N SER A 19 -12.55 12.12 -1.32
CA SER A 19 -13.15 12.84 -0.20
C SER A 19 -14.24 13.84 -0.65
N PRO A 20 -15.46 13.78 -0.09
CA PRO A 20 -16.46 14.81 -0.35
C PRO A 20 -16.02 16.20 0.18
N LEU A 21 -15.18 16.24 1.21
CA LEU A 21 -14.68 17.49 1.81
C LEU A 21 -13.63 18.19 0.94
N ALA A 22 -13.05 17.51 -0.04
CA ALA A 22 -12.08 18.08 -0.97
C ALA A 22 -12.70 18.53 -2.30
N LYS A 23 -14.02 18.36 -2.48
CA LYS A 23 -14.73 18.71 -3.71
C LYS A 23 -14.56 20.20 -4.02
N GLY A 24 -14.08 20.49 -5.23
CA GLY A 24 -13.85 21.86 -5.71
C GLY A 24 -12.53 22.51 -5.26
N LEU A 25 -11.73 21.86 -4.40
CA LEU A 25 -10.45 22.43 -3.95
C LEU A 25 -9.33 22.32 -4.99
N PHE A 26 -9.42 21.35 -5.90
CA PHE A 26 -8.49 21.15 -7.00
C PHE A 26 -9.25 20.85 -8.30
N HIS A 27 -8.57 21.08 -9.42
CA HIS A 27 -9.18 21.09 -10.75
C HIS A 27 -8.52 20.11 -11.71
N LYS A 28 -7.37 19.54 -11.34
CA LYS A 28 -6.64 18.48 -12.05
C LYS A 28 -5.85 17.66 -11.03
N ALA A 29 -5.59 16.39 -11.34
CA ALA A 29 -4.82 15.49 -10.48
C ALA A 29 -3.77 14.70 -11.28
N ILE A 30 -2.64 14.40 -10.65
CA ILE A 30 -1.62 13.49 -11.18
C ILE A 30 -1.25 12.47 -10.08
N VAL A 31 -1.40 11.18 -10.36
CA VAL A 31 -1.07 10.09 -9.44
C VAL A 31 0.07 9.26 -10.04
N GLN A 32 1.21 9.24 -9.37
CA GLN A 32 2.41 8.51 -9.82
C GLN A 32 2.67 7.35 -8.84
N SER A 33 2.48 6.10 -9.28
CA SER A 33 2.81 4.90 -8.47
C SER A 33 2.12 4.86 -7.10
N GLY A 34 0.91 5.42 -7.00
CA GLY A 34 0.25 5.71 -5.72
C GLY A 34 -1.25 5.47 -5.72
N VAL A 35 -1.73 4.55 -6.54
CA VAL A 35 -3.15 4.22 -6.65
C VAL A 35 -3.51 3.20 -5.59
N TRP A 36 -4.47 3.52 -4.74
CA TRP A 36 -4.94 2.60 -3.71
C TRP A 36 -6.30 2.06 -4.11
N SER A 37 -6.45 0.73 -4.06
CA SER A 37 -7.74 0.07 -4.33
C SER A 37 -8.70 0.26 -3.18
N ASP A 38 -8.17 0.24 -1.96
CA ASP A 38 -8.94 0.23 -0.72
C ASP A 38 -8.24 1.06 0.36
N PHE A 39 -9.04 1.69 1.21
CA PHE A 39 -8.59 2.32 2.45
C PHE A 39 -8.76 1.38 3.64
N GLN A 40 -8.11 1.70 4.75
CA GLN A 40 -8.24 0.91 5.97
C GLN A 40 -9.64 1.06 6.58
N ASP A 41 -10.20 -0.06 7.05
CA ASP A 41 -11.46 -0.05 7.80
C ASP A 41 -11.29 0.64 9.16
N GLN A 42 -12.27 1.45 9.56
CA GLN A 42 -12.25 2.18 10.82
C GLN A 42 -12.05 1.27 12.05
N MET A 43 -12.59 0.06 12.03
CA MET A 43 -12.47 -0.91 13.11
C MET A 43 -11.03 -1.38 13.28
N ILE A 44 -10.26 -1.50 12.20
CA ILE A 44 -8.83 -1.80 12.28
C ILE A 44 -8.09 -0.63 12.93
N SER A 45 -8.36 0.61 12.51
CA SER A 45 -7.76 1.80 13.12
C SER A 45 -8.09 1.93 14.61
N LYS A 46 -9.32 1.59 15.02
CA LYS A 46 -9.72 1.55 16.44
C LYS A 46 -8.98 0.46 17.21
N ARG A 47 -8.79 -0.74 16.64
CA ARG A 47 -7.99 -1.81 17.25
C ARG A 47 -6.54 -1.37 17.46
N ILE A 48 -5.94 -0.72 16.47
CA ILE A 48 -4.58 -0.18 16.57
C ILE A 48 -4.52 0.90 17.66
N GLY A 49 -5.46 1.85 17.68
CA GLY A 49 -5.52 2.89 18.70
C GLY A 49 -5.62 2.34 20.13
N GLY A 50 -6.50 1.35 20.34
CA GLY A 50 -6.61 0.66 21.63
C GLY A 50 -5.34 -0.10 22.01
N ALA A 51 -4.69 -0.76 21.04
CA ALA A 51 -3.41 -1.43 21.28
C ALA A 51 -2.29 -0.45 21.65
N VAL A 52 -2.24 0.75 21.04
CA VAL A 52 -1.29 1.81 21.42
C VAL A 52 -1.49 2.25 22.87
N LEU A 53 -2.75 2.47 23.30
CA LEU A 53 -3.04 2.81 24.69
C LEU A 53 -2.54 1.71 25.65
N ASN A 54 -2.81 0.45 25.32
CA ASN A 54 -2.34 -0.68 26.12
C ASN A 54 -0.80 -0.73 26.20
N GLU A 55 -0.07 -0.54 25.10
CA GLU A 55 1.39 -0.50 25.08
C GLU A 55 1.97 0.68 25.90
N LEU A 56 1.21 1.76 26.04
CA LEU A 56 1.58 2.92 26.86
C LEU A 56 1.12 2.79 28.32
N GLY A 57 0.39 1.73 28.68
CA GLY A 57 -0.19 1.55 30.01
C GLY A 57 -1.34 2.52 30.31
N LEU A 58 -2.07 2.96 29.27
CA LEU A 58 -3.19 3.89 29.36
C LEU A 58 -4.53 3.17 29.14
N ILE A 59 -5.59 3.69 29.75
CA ILE A 59 -6.98 3.28 29.48
C ILE A 59 -7.67 4.26 28.50
N PRO A 60 -8.79 3.90 27.86
CA PRO A 60 -9.47 4.77 26.88
C PRO A 60 -9.78 6.19 27.35
N SER A 61 -10.16 6.37 28.62
CA SER A 61 -10.43 7.70 29.21
C SER A 61 -9.18 8.58 29.38
N GLN A 62 -7.99 8.02 29.19
CA GLN A 62 -6.71 8.73 29.30
C GLN A 62 -6.09 9.05 27.93
N VAL A 63 -6.81 8.87 26.82
CA VAL A 63 -6.28 9.00 25.45
C VAL A 63 -5.53 10.31 25.20
N ASP A 64 -5.99 11.43 25.77
CA ASP A 64 -5.35 12.74 25.61
C ASP A 64 -3.94 12.80 26.23
N SER A 65 -3.62 11.90 27.16
CA SER A 65 -2.29 11.79 27.76
C SER A 65 -1.22 11.43 26.73
N ILE A 66 -1.60 10.83 25.60
CA ILE A 66 -0.69 10.54 24.47
C ILE A 66 0.06 11.81 24.03
N GLN A 67 -0.59 12.99 24.08
CA GLN A 67 0.01 14.25 23.64
C GLN A 67 1.26 14.67 24.45
N LYS A 68 1.42 14.11 25.65
CA LYS A 68 2.55 14.37 26.57
C LYS A 68 3.63 13.29 26.52
N ILE A 69 3.38 12.19 25.79
CA ILE A 69 4.33 11.09 25.66
C ILE A 69 5.45 11.51 24.70
N PRO A 70 6.74 11.32 25.04
CA PRO A 70 7.83 11.56 24.11
C PRO A 70 7.63 10.83 22.79
N TYR A 71 7.93 11.50 21.68
CA TYR A 71 7.64 11.01 20.33
C TYR A 71 8.23 9.61 20.10
N GLU A 72 9.47 9.36 20.53
CA GLU A 72 10.15 8.08 20.35
C GLU A 72 9.42 6.95 21.08
N LYS A 73 8.90 7.23 22.28
CA LYS A 73 8.09 6.27 23.05
C LYS A 73 6.75 6.02 22.38
N LEU A 74 6.12 7.06 21.84
CA LEU A 74 4.85 6.93 21.11
C LEU A 74 5.02 6.12 19.82
N VAL A 75 6.07 6.38 19.04
CA VAL A 75 6.38 5.62 17.82
C VAL A 75 6.68 4.16 18.15
N ALA A 76 7.47 3.89 19.18
CA ALA A 76 7.77 2.53 19.60
C ALA A 76 6.50 1.76 20.01
N ALA A 77 5.61 2.39 20.79
CA ALA A 77 4.30 1.82 21.12
C ALA A 77 3.42 1.59 19.88
N GLY A 78 3.40 2.56 18.96
CA GLY A 78 2.71 2.46 17.67
C GLY A 78 3.15 1.26 16.83
N ASN A 79 4.46 1.07 16.68
CA ASN A 79 5.02 -0.03 15.91
C ASN A 79 4.69 -1.40 16.54
N LYS A 80 4.78 -1.51 17.88
CA LYS A 80 4.37 -2.73 18.60
C LYS A 80 2.87 -3.02 18.44
N ALA A 81 2.04 -1.99 18.57
CA ALA A 81 0.59 -2.10 18.39
C ALA A 81 0.21 -2.58 16.98
N ILE A 82 0.83 -2.02 15.93
CA ILE A 82 0.60 -2.45 14.55
C ILE A 82 1.03 -3.91 14.35
N ALA A 83 2.20 -4.30 14.88
CA ALA A 83 2.66 -5.69 14.78
C ALA A 83 1.69 -6.66 15.47
N LYS A 84 1.23 -6.32 16.67
CA LYS A 84 0.24 -7.11 17.43
C LYS A 84 -1.10 -7.23 16.69
N VAL A 85 -1.63 -6.12 16.17
CA VAL A 85 -2.89 -6.14 15.41
C VAL A 85 -2.73 -6.93 14.11
N ARG A 86 -1.57 -6.86 13.44
CA ARG A 86 -1.27 -7.69 12.27
C ARG A 86 -1.35 -9.17 12.61
N GLU A 87 -0.72 -9.59 13.69
CA GLU A 87 -0.75 -10.98 14.15
C GLU A 87 -2.20 -11.44 14.40
N GLN A 88 -2.98 -10.64 15.10
CA GLN A 88 -4.41 -10.91 15.36
C GLN A 88 -5.22 -11.05 14.07
N LEU A 89 -5.10 -10.08 13.14
CA LEU A 89 -5.82 -10.13 11.87
C LEU A 89 -5.41 -11.31 10.99
N THR A 90 -4.13 -11.72 11.07
CA THR A 90 -3.63 -12.91 10.38
C THR A 90 -4.26 -14.18 10.97
N ALA A 91 -4.29 -14.29 12.31
CA ALA A 91 -4.94 -15.39 13.01
C ALA A 91 -6.46 -15.45 12.77
N GLU A 92 -7.11 -14.29 12.59
CA GLU A 92 -8.52 -14.18 12.20
C GLU A 92 -8.77 -14.49 10.71
N GLY A 93 -7.73 -14.74 9.91
CA GLY A 93 -7.85 -14.96 8.46
C GLY A 93 -8.29 -13.73 7.66
N LYS A 94 -8.25 -12.53 8.26
CA LYS A 94 -8.69 -11.27 7.64
C LYS A 94 -7.64 -10.62 6.77
N ILE A 95 -6.38 -10.94 7.01
CA ILE A 95 -5.28 -10.57 6.13
C ILE A 95 -4.48 -11.82 5.81
N SER A 96 -4.21 -12.01 4.53
CA SER A 96 -3.34 -13.06 4.03
C SER A 96 -2.21 -12.40 3.25
N GLY A 97 -0.98 -12.75 3.58
CA GLY A 97 0.19 -12.29 2.84
C GLY A 97 1.30 -11.76 3.72
N THR A 98 2.52 -12.02 3.27
CA THR A 98 3.76 -11.47 3.82
C THR A 98 4.37 -10.52 2.78
N GLY A 99 5.10 -9.50 3.23
CA GLY A 99 5.81 -8.58 2.32
C GLY A 99 5.30 -7.13 2.31
N LEU A 100 5.93 -6.29 1.48
CA LEU A 100 5.77 -4.84 1.54
C LEU A 100 4.36 -4.38 1.15
N ALA A 101 3.70 -5.01 0.17
CA ALA A 101 2.34 -4.63 -0.23
C ALA A 101 1.32 -4.81 0.90
N ALA A 102 1.37 -5.95 1.61
CA ALA A 102 0.59 -6.17 2.84
C ALA A 102 1.03 -5.23 3.96
N GLY A 103 2.32 -4.87 4.00
CA GLY A 103 2.91 -3.96 4.95
C GLY A 103 2.41 -2.51 4.84
N LEU A 104 2.29 -2.00 3.62
CA LEU A 104 1.91 -0.61 3.33
C LEU A 104 0.41 -0.34 3.57
N ARG A 105 -0.42 -1.38 3.64
CA ARG A 105 -1.89 -1.26 3.74
C ARG A 105 -2.45 -1.41 5.17
N LEU A 106 -1.60 -1.62 6.17
CA LEU A 106 -1.99 -1.76 7.57
C LEU A 106 -1.15 -0.83 8.45
N GLY A 107 -1.82 -0.05 9.29
CA GLY A 107 -1.15 0.84 10.25
C GLY A 107 -1.62 2.27 10.15
N TRP A 108 -0.66 3.19 10.05
CA TRP A 108 -0.88 4.63 9.91
C TRP A 108 -1.17 5.01 8.45
N THR A 109 -2.34 4.59 7.97
CA THR A 109 -2.81 4.77 6.59
C THR A 109 -4.20 5.44 6.58
N PRO A 110 -4.57 6.19 5.51
CA PRO A 110 -5.94 6.58 5.22
C PRO A 110 -6.98 5.51 5.58
N THR A 111 -7.96 5.95 6.34
CA THR A 111 -9.01 5.14 6.96
C THR A 111 -10.36 5.69 6.54
N ILE A 112 -11.32 4.82 6.22
CA ILE A 112 -12.72 5.21 6.05
C ILE A 112 -13.24 5.68 7.42
N ASP A 113 -13.28 6.99 7.64
CA ASP A 113 -13.66 7.60 8.91
C ASP A 113 -15.13 8.03 8.96
N GLY A 114 -15.84 7.93 7.84
CA GLY A 114 -17.24 8.34 7.68
C GLY A 114 -17.43 9.85 7.51
N ARG A 115 -16.34 10.63 7.41
CA ARG A 115 -16.37 12.09 7.28
C ARG A 115 -15.47 12.59 6.16
N PHE A 116 -14.16 12.41 6.29
CA PHE A 116 -13.19 12.77 5.25
C PHE A 116 -13.15 11.69 4.18
N LEU A 117 -13.12 10.41 4.57
CA LEU A 117 -13.23 9.27 3.65
C LEU A 117 -14.45 8.45 4.03
N THR A 118 -15.41 8.34 3.11
CA THR A 118 -16.67 7.63 3.35
C THR A 118 -16.75 6.29 2.64
N HIS A 119 -15.97 6.09 1.58
CA HIS A 119 -15.99 4.91 0.70
C HIS A 119 -14.59 4.65 0.15
N ASN A 120 -14.38 3.47 -0.46
CA ASN A 120 -13.14 3.14 -1.14
C ASN A 120 -13.03 3.89 -2.49
N PRO A 121 -11.82 4.14 -3.01
CA PRO A 121 -11.63 4.88 -4.26
C PRO A 121 -12.37 4.31 -5.48
N GLY A 122 -12.60 2.99 -5.52
CA GLY A 122 -13.34 2.33 -6.59
C GLY A 122 -14.87 2.43 -6.50
N ASP A 123 -15.41 2.86 -5.36
CA ASP A 123 -16.86 2.94 -5.14
C ASP A 123 -17.46 4.13 -5.90
N ALA A 124 -18.68 3.96 -6.41
CA ALA A 124 -19.37 5.01 -7.19
C ALA A 124 -19.49 6.33 -6.42
N GLN A 125 -19.72 6.27 -5.10
CA GLN A 125 -19.82 7.41 -4.21
C GLN A 125 -18.52 8.20 -4.10
N ALA A 126 -17.36 7.50 -4.04
CA ALA A 126 -16.05 8.15 -4.01
C ALA A 126 -15.73 8.78 -5.38
N LEU A 127 -15.97 8.05 -6.47
CA LEU A 127 -15.75 8.55 -7.83
C LEU A 127 -16.60 9.79 -8.15
N ALA A 128 -17.83 9.86 -7.62
CA ALA A 128 -18.70 11.02 -7.80
C ALA A 128 -18.10 12.32 -7.25
N ASN A 129 -17.24 12.25 -6.22
CA ASN A 129 -16.63 13.43 -5.58
C ASN A 129 -15.68 14.20 -6.50
N SER A 130 -15.06 13.52 -7.47
CA SER A 130 -14.06 14.09 -8.38
C SER A 130 -14.29 13.72 -9.86
N SER A 131 -15.51 13.30 -10.21
CA SER A 131 -15.90 12.88 -11.58
C SER A 131 -15.60 13.89 -12.68
N ASN A 132 -15.51 15.17 -12.35
CA ASN A 132 -15.19 16.26 -13.28
C ASN A 132 -13.72 16.70 -13.24
N VAL A 133 -12.85 16.00 -12.51
CA VAL A 133 -11.42 16.33 -12.39
C VAL A 133 -10.61 15.48 -13.37
N PRO A 134 -9.95 16.09 -14.37
CA PRO A 134 -9.02 15.35 -15.22
C PRO A 134 -7.86 14.75 -14.43
N LEU A 135 -7.55 13.48 -14.71
CA LEU A 135 -6.54 12.68 -14.03
C LEU A 135 -5.47 12.19 -15.01
N ILE A 136 -4.20 12.41 -14.67
CA ILE A 136 -3.08 11.64 -15.23
C ILE A 136 -2.66 10.62 -14.17
N ILE A 137 -2.56 9.36 -14.57
CA ILE A 137 -2.23 8.25 -13.68
C ILE A 137 -1.18 7.38 -14.36
N GLY A 138 -0.19 6.91 -13.58
CA GLY A 138 0.86 6.07 -14.13
C GLY A 138 1.61 5.31 -13.07
N SER A 139 2.29 4.26 -13.51
CA SER A 139 3.23 3.45 -12.75
C SER A 139 4.51 3.29 -13.55
N THR A 140 5.53 2.72 -12.93
CA THR A 140 6.70 2.18 -13.63
C THR A 140 6.49 0.69 -13.89
N LYS A 141 7.24 0.14 -14.84
CA LYS A 141 7.24 -1.31 -15.12
C LYS A 141 7.82 -2.13 -13.95
N ASN A 142 8.67 -1.51 -13.14
CA ASN A 142 9.57 -2.15 -12.18
C ASN A 142 9.48 -1.45 -10.80
N GLU A 143 8.29 -1.33 -10.21
CA GLU A 143 8.01 -0.65 -8.94
C GLU A 143 8.69 -1.32 -7.73
N PHE A 144 8.58 -2.65 -7.62
CA PHE A 144 9.09 -3.42 -6.47
C PHE A 144 9.93 -4.62 -6.87
N MET A 145 10.83 -4.41 -7.84
CA MET A 145 11.82 -5.36 -8.36
C MET A 145 12.31 -6.38 -7.32
N ALA A 146 12.22 -7.66 -7.67
CA ALA A 146 12.74 -8.75 -6.84
C ALA A 146 14.25 -8.61 -6.60
N SER A 147 15.00 -8.14 -7.61
CA SER A 147 16.45 -7.91 -7.53
C SER A 147 16.85 -6.74 -6.63
N LEU A 148 15.95 -5.77 -6.38
CA LEU A 148 16.19 -4.72 -5.40
C LEU A 148 16.27 -5.30 -3.97
N ARG A 149 15.42 -6.29 -3.69
CA ARG A 149 15.33 -6.97 -2.39
C ARG A 149 16.29 -8.13 -2.22
N ASN A 150 16.73 -8.71 -3.33
CA ASN A 150 17.67 -9.81 -3.38
C ASN A 150 18.92 -9.36 -4.15
N PRO A 151 19.88 -8.66 -3.51
CA PRO A 151 21.05 -8.11 -4.20
C PRO A 151 21.83 -9.13 -5.01
N GLU A 152 21.91 -10.37 -4.51
CA GLU A 152 22.56 -11.51 -5.20
C GLU A 152 21.92 -11.84 -6.56
N MET A 153 20.63 -11.54 -6.72
CA MET A 153 19.90 -11.81 -7.96
C MET A 153 20.00 -10.69 -8.99
N ARG A 154 20.68 -9.56 -8.70
CA ARG A 154 20.79 -8.42 -9.64
C ARG A 154 21.43 -8.77 -10.98
N ASN A 155 22.35 -9.74 -10.96
CA ASN A 155 23.01 -10.27 -12.14
C ASN A 155 22.69 -11.76 -12.35
N GLY A 156 21.53 -12.22 -11.87
CA GLY A 156 21.14 -13.62 -11.97
C GLY A 156 21.06 -14.07 -13.42
N ASP A 157 21.58 -15.26 -13.72
CA ASP A 157 21.46 -15.87 -15.04
C ASP A 157 20.04 -16.45 -15.28
N GLU A 158 19.78 -16.94 -16.50
CA GLU A 158 18.46 -17.50 -16.85
C GLU A 158 18.05 -18.67 -15.94
N ALA A 159 18.99 -19.52 -15.52
CA ALA A 159 18.69 -20.67 -14.68
C ALA A 159 18.32 -20.24 -13.25
N GLN A 160 19.05 -19.27 -12.69
CA GLN A 160 18.77 -18.68 -11.39
C GLN A 160 17.42 -17.96 -11.39
N VAL A 161 17.14 -17.15 -12.43
CA VAL A 161 15.86 -16.45 -12.56
C VAL A 161 14.70 -17.43 -12.75
N LYS A 162 14.86 -18.46 -13.59
CA LYS A 162 13.84 -19.50 -13.74
C LYS A 162 13.56 -20.22 -12.42
N THR A 163 14.60 -20.54 -11.66
CA THR A 163 14.47 -21.14 -10.32
C THR A 163 13.74 -20.22 -9.34
N PHE A 164 14.00 -18.91 -9.39
CA PHE A 164 13.26 -17.92 -8.62
C PHE A 164 11.78 -17.92 -8.99
N LEU A 165 11.47 -17.83 -10.29
CA LEU A 165 10.10 -17.80 -10.80
C LEU A 165 9.33 -19.09 -10.50
N GLN A 166 9.98 -20.26 -10.50
CA GLN A 166 9.37 -21.54 -10.12
C GLN A 166 8.80 -21.55 -8.70
N LYS A 167 9.37 -20.79 -7.77
CA LYS A 167 8.83 -20.68 -6.40
C LYS A 167 7.46 -19.99 -6.37
N GLN A 168 7.25 -19.04 -7.27
CA GLN A 168 6.03 -18.24 -7.35
C GLN A 168 4.99 -18.86 -8.30
N TRP A 169 5.42 -19.22 -9.51
CA TRP A 169 4.53 -19.63 -10.60
C TRP A 169 4.42 -21.15 -10.77
N LYS A 170 5.29 -21.94 -10.12
CA LYS A 170 5.26 -23.42 -10.12
C LYS A 170 5.16 -23.96 -11.56
N GLU A 171 4.17 -24.81 -11.85
CA GLU A 171 3.90 -25.38 -13.17
C GLU A 171 3.63 -24.34 -14.26
N LYS A 172 3.28 -23.10 -13.89
CA LYS A 172 3.01 -22.00 -14.84
C LYS A 172 4.25 -21.20 -15.24
N THR A 173 5.44 -21.55 -14.73
CA THR A 173 6.66 -20.74 -14.93
C THR A 173 7.00 -20.53 -16.40
N ASP A 174 6.97 -21.57 -17.22
CA ASP A 174 7.32 -21.44 -18.64
C ASP A 174 6.28 -20.61 -19.41
N ALA A 175 4.99 -20.76 -19.06
CA ALA A 175 3.93 -19.93 -19.62
C ALA A 175 4.08 -18.45 -19.24
N TYR A 176 4.46 -18.17 -17.98
CA TYR A 176 4.76 -16.82 -17.51
C TYR A 176 5.95 -16.21 -18.26
N ILE A 177 7.07 -16.93 -18.37
CA ILE A 177 8.26 -16.47 -19.10
C ILE A 177 7.91 -16.15 -20.56
N ALA A 178 7.15 -17.02 -21.23
CA ALA A 178 6.71 -16.80 -22.61
C ALA A 178 5.82 -15.55 -22.73
N ALA A 179 4.90 -15.35 -21.79
CA ALA A 179 4.03 -14.17 -21.75
C ALA A 179 4.83 -12.88 -21.52
N VAL A 180 5.79 -12.88 -20.60
CA VAL A 180 6.66 -11.72 -20.33
C VAL A 180 7.50 -11.37 -21.55
N ARG A 181 8.17 -12.36 -22.18
CA ARG A 181 8.97 -12.13 -23.40
C ARG A 181 8.13 -11.58 -24.55
N LYS A 182 6.88 -12.04 -24.67
CA LYS A 182 5.93 -11.51 -25.66
C LYS A 182 5.51 -10.07 -25.36
N ALA A 183 5.26 -9.74 -24.09
CA ALA A 183 4.84 -8.41 -23.67
C ALA A 183 5.97 -7.38 -23.73
N TYR A 184 7.21 -7.81 -23.45
CA TYR A 184 8.39 -6.95 -23.39
C TYR A 184 9.54 -7.51 -24.25
N PRO A 185 9.39 -7.54 -25.59
CA PRO A 185 10.38 -8.15 -26.49
C PRO A 185 11.73 -7.41 -26.56
N GLY A 186 11.80 -6.19 -26.02
CA GLY A 186 13.03 -5.40 -25.93
C GLY A 186 13.84 -5.66 -24.66
N ASP A 187 13.34 -6.46 -23.72
CA ASP A 187 14.10 -6.85 -22.53
C ASP A 187 15.17 -7.87 -22.89
N THR A 188 16.39 -7.63 -22.41
CA THR A 188 17.55 -8.47 -22.76
C THR A 188 18.20 -9.12 -21.56
N ARG A 189 17.93 -8.66 -20.33
CA ARG A 189 18.56 -9.25 -19.13
C ARG A 189 17.66 -10.36 -18.60
N PRO A 190 18.24 -11.49 -18.16
CA PRO A 190 17.44 -12.54 -17.53
C PRO A 190 16.59 -12.02 -16.37
N THR A 191 17.12 -11.09 -15.56
CA THR A 191 16.43 -10.53 -14.41
C THR A 191 15.20 -9.70 -14.74
N ASP A 192 15.08 -9.19 -15.98
CA ASP A 192 13.87 -8.48 -16.42
C ASP A 192 12.64 -9.40 -16.37
N LEU A 193 12.82 -10.74 -16.42
CA LEU A 193 11.73 -11.71 -16.26
C LEU A 193 11.14 -11.77 -14.85
N MET A 194 11.90 -11.39 -13.82
CA MET A 194 11.45 -11.46 -12.41
C MET A 194 11.23 -10.09 -11.77
N ASP A 195 11.65 -9.02 -12.43
CA ASP A 195 11.56 -7.65 -11.94
C ASP A 195 10.30 -6.93 -12.46
N ILE A 196 9.25 -7.69 -12.79
CA ILE A 196 7.95 -7.17 -13.27
C ILE A 196 6.91 -7.30 -12.16
N ASP A 197 6.15 -6.23 -11.93
CA ASP A 197 5.01 -6.17 -11.00
C ASP A 197 3.66 -6.53 -11.64
#